data_AF-A0A078A3P2-F1
#
_entry.id   AF-A0A078A3P2-F1
#
_cell.length_a   1.000
_cell.length_b   1.000
_cell.length_c   1.000
_cell.angle_alpha   90.00
_cell.angle_beta   90.00
_cell.angle_gamma   90.00
#
_symmetry.space_group_name_H-M   'P 1'
#
loop_
_entity.id
_entity.type
_entity.pdbx_description
1 polymer ?
#
loop_
_entity_poly.entity_id
_entity_poly.type
_entity_poly.pdbx_seq_one_letter_code
_entity_poly.pdbx_strand_id
1 'polypeptide(L)'
;MEGYIDDNEVDDSEFKNNLMHQIKSDSFDYNQTYTQVWRKQLKAGDMIDVSLEIPRSQGDFEWVQAKLLSVGIDEILQLDFIYDKWQQQTRISMWSIKIEQFGIHTKDLYEQKDKFQIMMQVDINDTMIWYRSTILDIQERKEQYSRNVIKMAFIGYRIYCEQGKKEDDMGSFDGCNTITGECKINSLKWNRY
;
A
#
# COMPACT_ATOMS: atom_id res chain seq x y z
N MET A 1 4.35 -38.32 45.31
CA MET A 1 4.83 -38.37 43.92
C MET A 1 4.30 -37.09 43.28
N GLU A 2 5.04 -36.00 43.43
CA GLU A 2 4.66 -34.69 42.90
C GLU A 2 5.07 -34.65 41.43
N GLY A 3 4.09 -34.47 40.55
CA GLY A 3 4.32 -34.30 39.13
C GLY A 3 4.80 -32.88 38.87
N TYR A 4 6.02 -32.74 38.37
CA TYR A 4 6.50 -31.51 37.76
C TYR A 4 5.77 -31.33 36.43
N ILE A 5 4.97 -30.26 36.33
CA ILE A 5 4.50 -29.71 35.06
C ILE A 5 5.63 -28.79 34.57
N ASP A 6 6.15 -29.10 33.38
CA ASP A 6 7.16 -28.32 32.69
C ASP A 6 6.48 -27.16 31.96
N ASP A 7 6.56 -25.96 32.54
CA ASP A 7 5.89 -24.74 32.08
C ASP A 7 6.73 -23.90 31.09
N ASN A 8 7.74 -24.46 30.41
CA ASN A 8 8.70 -23.67 29.60
C ASN A 8 8.73 -23.97 28.09
N GLU A 9 7.68 -24.54 27.50
CA GLU A 9 7.61 -24.80 26.05
C GLU A 9 6.76 -23.79 25.24
N VAL A 10 6.40 -22.65 25.85
CA VAL A 10 5.72 -21.54 25.17
C VAL A 10 6.63 -20.32 25.19
N ASP A 11 7.55 -20.17 24.21
CA ASP A 11 8.00 -18.80 23.83
C ASP A 11 8.86 -18.71 22.57
N ASP A 12 9.45 -19.79 22.06
CA ASP A 12 10.48 -19.63 21.00
C ASP A 12 9.88 -19.54 19.57
N SER A 13 8.65 -20.04 19.35
CA SER A 13 7.98 -19.97 18.05
C SER A 13 7.27 -18.63 17.80
N GLU A 14 6.67 -18.05 18.84
CA GLU A 14 5.98 -16.76 18.72
C GLU A 14 6.99 -15.63 18.55
N PHE A 15 8.10 -15.66 19.29
CA PHE A 15 9.20 -14.71 19.14
C PHE A 15 9.84 -14.74 17.73
N LYS A 16 10.08 -15.94 17.18
CA LYS A 16 10.60 -16.08 15.79
C LYS A 16 9.60 -15.63 14.73
N ASN A 17 8.31 -15.90 14.93
CA ASN A 17 7.26 -15.38 14.04
C ASN A 17 7.15 -13.85 14.12
N ASN A 18 7.34 -13.27 15.31
CA ASN A 18 7.35 -11.82 15.50
C ASN A 18 8.47 -11.15 14.69
N LEU A 19 9.67 -11.74 14.67
CA LEU A 19 10.81 -11.20 13.91
C LEU A 19 10.61 -11.24 12.39
N MET A 20 10.00 -12.30 11.86
CA MET A 20 9.81 -12.51 10.42
C MET A 20 8.88 -11.45 9.79
N HIS A 21 7.88 -10.98 10.54
CA HIS A 21 6.86 -10.05 10.06
C HIS A 21 7.13 -8.59 10.44
N GLN A 22 8.30 -8.28 11.00
CA GLN A 22 8.64 -6.96 11.50
C GLN A 22 9.31 -6.10 10.42
N ILE A 23 8.75 -4.91 10.20
CA ILE A 23 9.38 -3.84 9.43
C ILE A 23 10.58 -3.36 10.23
N LYS A 24 11.74 -3.31 9.57
CA LYS A 24 13.01 -2.90 10.21
C LYS A 24 12.87 -1.50 10.82
N SER A 25 13.20 -1.38 12.10
CA SER A 25 13.33 -0.13 12.85
C SER A 25 14.71 -0.05 13.49
N ASP A 26 15.23 1.16 13.68
CA ASP A 26 16.49 1.35 14.40
C ASP A 26 16.23 1.43 15.90
N SER A 27 17.12 0.86 16.70
CA SER A 27 17.21 1.06 18.14
C SER A 27 17.24 2.54 18.56
N PHE A 28 17.76 3.42 17.72
CA PHE A 28 17.82 4.86 17.98
C PHE A 28 16.53 5.61 17.64
N ASP A 29 15.55 4.98 16.98
CA ASP A 29 14.28 5.62 16.59
C ASP A 29 13.54 6.15 17.82
N TYR A 30 13.54 5.39 18.93
CA TYR A 30 12.91 5.80 20.19
C TYR A 30 13.38 7.16 20.67
N ASN A 31 14.69 7.40 20.68
CA ASN A 31 15.25 8.66 21.16
C ASN A 31 14.82 9.87 20.31
N GLN A 32 14.46 9.64 19.06
CA GLN A 32 14.02 10.69 18.15
C GLN A 32 12.52 10.98 18.28
N THR A 33 11.72 9.97 18.65
CA THR A 33 10.26 10.03 18.54
C THR A 33 9.52 9.97 19.87
N TYR A 34 10.16 9.61 20.99
CA TYR A 34 9.48 9.41 22.28
C TYR A 34 8.73 10.64 22.81
N THR A 35 9.14 11.84 22.39
CA THR A 35 8.49 13.11 22.74
C THR A 35 7.23 13.39 21.92
N GLN A 36 6.98 12.65 20.85
CA GLN A 36 5.81 12.81 19.99
C GLN A 36 4.57 12.20 20.66
N VAL A 37 3.80 13.05 21.33
CA VAL A 37 2.64 12.64 22.16
C VAL A 37 1.59 11.83 21.38
N TRP A 38 1.41 12.09 20.09
CA TRP A 38 0.40 11.41 19.26
C TRP A 38 0.63 9.90 19.17
N ARG A 39 1.88 9.43 19.28
CA ARG A 39 2.21 8.00 19.19
C ARG A 39 1.56 7.21 20.32
N LYS A 40 1.52 7.78 21.52
CA LYS A 40 0.89 7.18 22.71
C LYS A 40 -0.65 7.16 22.64
N GLN A 41 -1.24 7.85 21.66
CA GLN A 41 -2.68 7.95 21.48
C GLN A 41 -3.21 7.02 20.39
N LEU A 42 -2.31 6.31 19.69
CA LEU A 42 -2.69 5.35 18.64
C LEU A 42 -3.54 4.23 19.20
N LYS A 43 -4.57 3.85 18.44
CA LYS A 43 -5.47 2.75 18.75
C LYS A 43 -5.87 1.97 17.50
N ALA A 44 -6.39 0.77 17.70
CA ALA A 44 -6.95 -0.04 16.63
C ALA A 44 -8.02 0.76 15.84
N GLY A 45 -7.93 0.68 14.51
CA GLY A 45 -8.79 1.39 13.57
C GLY A 45 -8.22 2.70 13.05
N ASP A 46 -7.24 3.30 13.72
CA ASP A 46 -6.58 4.52 13.26
C ASP A 46 -5.82 4.27 11.95
N MET A 47 -5.63 5.33 11.16
CA MET A 47 -4.78 5.33 9.98
C MET A 47 -3.45 6.00 10.31
N ILE A 48 -2.37 5.55 9.66
CA ILE A 48 -1.05 6.16 9.71
C ILE A 48 -0.37 6.12 8.34
N ASP A 49 0.61 6.99 8.16
CA ASP A 49 1.53 6.93 7.02
C ASP A 49 2.75 6.11 7.42
N VAL A 50 3.20 5.19 6.55
CA VAL A 50 4.31 4.26 6.82
C VAL A 50 5.30 4.29 5.66
N SER A 51 6.57 4.50 5.95
CA SER A 51 7.67 4.47 4.97
C SER A 51 8.18 3.04 4.80
N LEU A 52 8.04 2.51 3.59
CA LEU A 52 8.43 1.15 3.25
C LEU A 52 9.49 1.15 2.15
N GLU A 53 10.41 0.19 2.24
CA GLU A 53 11.39 -0.07 1.19
C GLU A 53 10.68 -0.71 -0.01
N ILE A 54 10.86 -0.16 -1.20
CA ILE A 54 10.24 -0.65 -2.43
C ILE A 54 10.88 -2.00 -2.79
N PRO A 55 10.10 -3.06 -3.09
CA PRO A 55 10.67 -4.35 -3.44
C PRO A 55 11.60 -4.25 -4.64
N ARG A 56 12.80 -4.87 -4.51
CA ARG A 56 13.86 -4.86 -5.53
C ARG A 56 14.47 -3.48 -5.80
N SER A 57 14.18 -2.46 -5.00
CA SER A 57 14.91 -1.21 -5.03
C SER A 57 16.28 -1.35 -4.36
N GLN A 58 17.19 -0.42 -4.64
CA GLN A 58 18.48 -0.33 -3.95
C GLN A 58 18.40 0.67 -2.79
N GLY A 59 17.42 0.46 -1.90
CA GLY A 59 17.19 1.32 -0.74
C GLY A 59 16.28 2.53 -1.01
N ASP A 60 15.43 2.47 -2.05
CA ASP A 60 14.39 3.47 -2.25
C ASP A 60 13.18 3.18 -1.35
N PHE A 61 12.59 4.24 -0.81
CA PHE A 61 11.44 4.16 0.10
C PHE A 61 10.24 4.92 -0.46
N GLU A 62 9.03 4.43 -0.18
CA GLU A 62 7.77 5.10 -0.48
C GLU A 62 6.89 5.15 0.78
N TRP A 63 6.20 6.28 0.96
CA TRP A 63 5.21 6.45 2.03
C TRP A 63 3.87 5.88 1.58
N VAL A 64 3.35 4.93 2.34
CA VAL A 64 2.08 4.25 2.09
C VAL A 64 1.12 4.41 3.26
N GLN A 65 -0.13 4.04 3.04
CA GLN A 65 -1.17 4.12 4.06
C GLN A 65 -1.36 2.76 4.73
N ALA A 66 -1.38 2.75 6.06
CA ALA A 66 -1.70 1.56 6.83
C ALA A 66 -2.82 1.84 7.83
N LYS A 67 -3.66 0.84 8.03
CA LYS A 67 -4.64 0.83 9.12
C LYS A 67 -4.08 0.05 10.30
N LEU A 68 -4.21 0.59 11.50
CA LEU A 68 -3.86 -0.12 12.72
C LEU A 68 -4.90 -1.21 13.00
N LEU A 69 -4.48 -2.47 13.02
CA LEU A 69 -5.30 -3.60 13.45
C LEU A 69 -5.30 -3.71 14.98
N SER A 70 -4.13 -3.53 15.60
CA SER A 70 -3.96 -3.61 17.05
C SER A 70 -2.71 -2.85 17.49
N VAL A 71 -2.66 -2.53 18.79
CA VAL A 71 -1.48 -1.98 19.47
C VAL A 71 -1.08 -3.00 20.54
N GLY A 72 0.08 -3.61 20.38
CA GLY A 72 0.63 -4.60 21.28
C GLY A 72 1.11 -3.99 22.60
N ILE A 73 1.27 -4.85 23.61
CA ILE A 73 1.76 -4.47 24.96
C ILE A 73 3.23 -4.02 24.90
N ASP A 74 3.98 -4.54 23.93
CA ASP A 74 5.38 -4.25 23.61
C ASP A 74 5.55 -3.01 22.73
N GLU A 75 4.52 -2.15 22.63
CA GLU A 75 4.51 -0.96 21.78
C GLU A 75 4.75 -1.29 20.29
N ILE A 76 4.44 -2.53 19.87
CA ILE A 76 4.45 -2.96 18.48
C ILE A 76 3.05 -2.78 17.88
N LEU A 77 3.00 -2.12 16.73
CA LEU A 77 1.79 -1.89 15.96
C LEU A 77 1.61 -3.04 14.97
N GLN A 78 0.39 -3.60 14.90
CA GLN A 78 0.00 -4.51 13.82
C GLN A 78 -0.77 -3.72 12.77
N LEU A 79 -0.36 -3.87 11.51
CA LEU A 79 -0.81 -3.05 10.39
C LEU A 79 -1.55 -3.88 9.34
N ASP A 80 -2.52 -3.22 8.69
CA ASP A 80 -3.18 -3.68 7.47
C ASP A 80 -2.89 -2.69 6.34
N PHE A 81 -2.12 -3.14 5.35
CA PHE A 81 -1.80 -2.37 4.16
C PHE A 81 -2.91 -2.55 3.13
N ILE A 82 -3.87 -1.63 3.14
CA ILE A 82 -5.10 -1.69 2.33
C ILE A 82 -4.77 -1.81 0.83
N TYR A 83 -3.71 -1.15 0.38
CA TYR A 83 -3.38 -1.01 -1.03
C TYR A 83 -2.08 -1.71 -1.41
N ASP A 84 -1.13 -1.74 -0.50
CA ASP A 84 0.24 -2.20 -0.71
C ASP A 84 0.42 -3.68 -0.35
N LYS A 85 -0.33 -4.54 -1.05
CA LYS A 85 -0.36 -6.00 -0.83
C LYS A 85 0.98 -6.71 -1.07
N TRP A 86 1.93 -6.02 -1.69
CA TRP A 86 3.30 -6.51 -1.85
C TRP A 86 4.03 -6.58 -0.49
N GLN A 87 3.59 -5.81 0.51
CA GLN A 87 4.20 -5.81 1.83
C GLN A 87 3.71 -6.99 2.67
N GLN A 88 4.66 -7.83 3.09
CA GLN A 88 4.42 -9.01 3.94
C GLN A 88 4.75 -8.73 5.41
N GLN A 89 5.57 -7.72 5.68
CA GLN A 89 5.92 -7.30 7.04
C GLN A 89 4.85 -6.33 7.55
N THR A 90 4.02 -6.79 8.47
CA THR A 90 2.84 -6.08 8.96
C THR A 90 3.00 -5.58 10.40
N ARG A 91 4.20 -5.66 10.98
CA ARG A 91 4.44 -5.22 12.36
C ARG A 91 5.53 -4.17 12.39
N ILE A 92 5.35 -3.12 13.18
CA ILE A 92 6.35 -2.06 13.31
C ILE A 92 6.37 -1.50 14.72
N SER A 93 7.51 -1.02 15.19
CA SER A 93 7.56 -0.29 16.47
C SER A 93 6.77 1.01 16.38
N MET A 94 5.97 1.30 17.40
CA MET A 94 5.29 2.58 17.60
C MET A 94 6.27 3.76 17.58
N TRP A 95 7.53 3.52 17.92
CA TRP A 95 8.56 4.54 17.98
C TRP A 95 9.36 4.70 16.69
N SER A 96 9.08 3.90 15.66
CA SER A 96 9.87 3.97 14.44
C SER A 96 9.72 5.32 13.74
N ILE A 97 10.82 5.86 13.22
CA ILE A 97 10.78 7.07 12.36
C ILE A 97 10.07 6.81 11.03
N LYS A 98 9.83 5.54 10.70
CA LYS A 98 9.12 5.11 9.49
C LYS A 98 7.61 5.18 9.62
N ILE A 99 7.06 5.66 10.73
CA ILE A 99 5.63 5.97 10.83
C ILE A 99 5.44 7.46 11.09
N GLU A 100 4.39 8.02 10.50
CA GLU A 100 3.95 9.39 10.69
C GLU A 100 2.43 9.46 10.84
N GLN A 101 1.94 10.62 11.32
CA GLN A 101 0.51 10.87 11.36
C GLN A 101 -0.11 10.73 9.96
N PHE A 102 -1.33 10.21 9.92
CA PHE A 102 -2.04 10.04 8.66
C PHE A 102 -2.15 11.35 7.86
N GLY A 103 -1.78 11.29 6.58
CA GLY A 103 -1.88 12.39 5.66
C GLY A 103 -0.72 13.39 5.73
N ILE A 104 0.34 13.14 6.50
CA ILE A 104 1.55 13.98 6.45
C ILE A 104 2.26 13.79 5.10
N HIS A 105 2.35 12.55 4.63
CA HIS A 105 3.03 12.20 3.38
C HIS A 105 2.07 11.68 2.31
N THR A 106 0.93 11.11 2.69
CA THR A 106 0.01 10.46 1.75
C THR A 106 -1.21 11.30 1.39
N LYS A 107 -1.27 12.57 1.82
CA LYS A 107 -2.44 13.43 1.61
C LYS A 107 -2.79 13.64 0.15
N ASP A 108 -1.81 14.10 -0.63
CA ASP A 108 -2.01 14.33 -2.06
C ASP A 108 -2.45 13.04 -2.76
N LEU A 109 -1.89 11.90 -2.36
CA LEU A 109 -2.22 10.58 -2.89
C LEU A 109 -3.68 10.22 -2.66
N TYR A 110 -4.24 10.43 -1.45
CA TYR A 110 -5.65 10.10 -1.22
C TYR A 110 -6.62 11.15 -1.75
N GLU A 111 -6.27 12.44 -1.71
CA GLU A 111 -7.12 13.50 -2.26
C GLU A 111 -7.22 13.41 -3.79
N GLN A 112 -6.22 12.82 -4.45
CA GLN A 112 -6.28 12.51 -5.88
C GLN A 112 -7.22 11.34 -6.21
N LYS A 113 -7.46 10.40 -5.29
CA LYS A 113 -8.26 9.21 -5.57
C LYS A 113 -9.69 9.55 -5.97
N ASP A 114 -10.28 10.54 -5.31
CA ASP A 114 -11.64 10.98 -5.61
C ASP A 114 -11.73 11.86 -6.86
N LYS A 115 -10.59 12.21 -7.47
CA LYS A 115 -10.53 12.98 -8.72
C LYS A 115 -10.52 12.09 -9.97
N PHE A 116 -10.27 10.79 -9.85
CA PHE A 116 -10.31 9.91 -11.01
C PHE A 116 -11.73 9.77 -11.56
N GLN A 117 -11.83 9.87 -12.88
CA GLN A 117 -13.09 9.79 -13.61
C GLN A 117 -12.93 8.83 -14.79
N ILE A 118 -14.05 8.24 -15.21
CA ILE A 118 -14.13 7.50 -16.46
C ILE A 118 -13.68 8.43 -17.59
N MET A 119 -12.97 7.88 -18.58
CA MET A 119 -12.29 8.57 -19.70
C MET A 119 -11.03 9.38 -19.32
N MET A 120 -10.63 9.42 -18.05
CA MET A 120 -9.40 10.11 -17.66
C MET A 120 -8.17 9.34 -18.19
N GLN A 121 -7.21 10.08 -18.77
CA GLN A 121 -5.91 9.52 -19.14
C GLN A 121 -4.97 9.47 -17.93
N VAL A 122 -4.32 8.34 -17.74
CA VAL A 122 -3.44 8.06 -16.61
C VAL A 122 -2.20 7.30 -17.09
N ASP A 123 -1.09 7.45 -16.38
CA ASP A 123 0.10 6.65 -16.63
C ASP A 123 0.18 5.51 -15.61
N ILE A 124 0.48 4.32 -16.12
CA ILE A 124 0.44 3.09 -15.36
C ILE A 124 1.76 2.38 -15.54
N ASN A 125 2.40 2.04 -14.44
CA ASN A 125 3.58 1.21 -14.45
C ASN A 125 3.15 -0.26 -14.36
N ASP A 126 3.39 -1.01 -15.43
CA ASP A 126 3.31 -2.46 -15.44
C ASP A 126 4.69 -3.02 -15.73
N THR A 127 5.21 -3.85 -14.82
CA THR A 127 6.46 -4.60 -14.97
C THR A 127 7.65 -3.77 -15.51
N MET A 128 7.82 -2.54 -15.01
CA MET A 128 8.85 -1.55 -15.37
C MET A 128 8.60 -0.75 -16.66
N ILE A 129 7.46 -0.94 -17.32
CA ILE A 129 7.06 -0.17 -18.49
C ILE A 129 5.93 0.76 -18.10
N TRP A 130 6.07 2.04 -18.47
CA TRP A 130 5.01 3.03 -18.29
C TRP A 130 4.13 3.07 -19.53
N TYR A 131 2.83 2.87 -19.32
CA TYR A 131 1.81 2.93 -20.36
C TYR A 131 0.86 4.09 -20.14
N ARG A 132 0.64 4.88 -21.19
CA ARG A 132 -0.47 5.83 -21.23
C ARG A 132 -1.77 5.06 -21.43
N SER A 133 -2.66 5.17 -20.47
CA SER A 133 -3.87 4.37 -20.35
C SER A 133 -5.09 5.26 -20.17
N THR A 134 -6.27 4.73 -20.46
CA THR A 134 -7.54 5.43 -20.20
C THR A 134 -8.37 4.62 -19.20
N ILE A 135 -8.92 5.29 -18.19
CA ILE A 135 -9.88 4.67 -17.28
C ILE A 135 -11.19 4.44 -18.02
N LEU A 136 -11.56 3.19 -18.22
CA LEU A 136 -12.79 2.77 -18.91
C LEU A 136 -13.98 2.66 -17.96
N ASP A 137 -13.71 2.26 -16.72
CA ASP A 137 -14.74 2.07 -15.70
C ASP A 137 -14.12 2.18 -14.30
N ILE A 138 -14.94 2.53 -13.31
CA ILE A 138 -14.57 2.53 -11.89
C ILE A 138 -15.63 1.75 -11.10
N GLN A 139 -15.22 0.66 -10.48
CA GLN A 139 -16.12 -0.18 -9.70
C GLN A 139 -15.67 -0.29 -8.26
N GLU A 140 -16.63 -0.36 -7.34
CA GLU A 140 -16.38 -0.73 -5.95
C GLU A 140 -16.43 -2.25 -5.80
N ARG A 141 -15.35 -2.85 -5.29
CA ARG A 141 -15.29 -4.28 -4.96
C ARG A 141 -15.00 -4.46 -3.46
N LYS A 142 -15.73 -5.38 -2.84
CA LYS A 142 -15.34 -5.89 -1.51
C LYS A 142 -14.15 -6.81 -1.66
N GLU A 143 -13.13 -6.63 -0.84
CA GLU A 143 -12.05 -7.60 -0.79
C GLU A 143 -12.51 -8.90 -0.14
N GLN A 144 -12.05 -10.03 -0.66
CA GLN A 144 -12.49 -11.37 -0.25
C GLN A 144 -12.26 -11.66 1.24
N TYR A 145 -11.23 -11.05 1.84
CA TYR A 145 -10.79 -11.32 3.22
C TYR A 145 -10.87 -10.11 4.15
N SER A 146 -11.42 -8.98 3.68
CA SER A 146 -11.57 -7.78 4.51
C SER A 146 -12.99 -7.21 4.36
N ARG A 147 -13.46 -6.50 5.38
CA ARG A 147 -14.73 -5.75 5.28
C ARG A 147 -14.57 -4.47 4.45
N ASN A 148 -13.38 -4.22 3.89
CA ASN A 148 -13.08 -3.00 3.17
C ASN A 148 -13.67 -3.08 1.76
N VAL A 149 -14.25 -1.95 1.33
CA VAL A 149 -14.63 -1.72 -0.06
C VAL A 149 -13.51 -0.92 -0.70
N ILE A 150 -12.99 -1.40 -1.83
CA ILE A 150 -11.97 -0.70 -2.60
C ILE A 150 -12.56 -0.26 -3.94
N LYS A 151 -12.21 0.96 -4.38
CA LYS A 151 -12.48 1.41 -5.76
C LYS A 151 -11.38 0.86 -6.68
N MET A 152 -11.77 0.16 -7.74
CA MET A 152 -10.88 -0.34 -8.77
C MET A 152 -11.15 0.38 -10.10
N ALA A 153 -10.10 0.69 -10.84
CA ALA A 153 -10.20 1.24 -12.18
C ALA A 153 -9.92 0.15 -13.21
N PHE A 154 -10.80 0.06 -14.20
CA PHE A 154 -10.60 -0.75 -15.38
C PHE A 154 -9.97 0.13 -16.42
N ILE A 155 -8.89 -0.35 -17.01
CA ILE A 155 -8.01 0.47 -17.83
C ILE A 155 -7.89 -0.16 -19.22
N GLY A 156 -7.96 0.69 -20.22
CA GLY A 156 -7.69 0.36 -21.61
C GLY A 156 -6.33 0.91 -22.01
N TYR A 157 -5.53 0.06 -22.66
CA TYR A 157 -4.29 0.46 -23.32
C TYR A 157 -4.57 0.64 -24.81
N ARG A 158 -4.24 1.81 -25.34
CA ARG A 158 -4.11 2.04 -26.79
C ARG A 158 -2.62 2.05 -27.12
N ILE A 159 -2.15 1.10 -27.92
CA ILE A 159 -0.76 1.07 -28.37
C ILE A 159 -0.67 1.95 -29.61
N TYR A 160 -0.09 3.14 -29.47
CA TYR A 160 0.09 4.07 -30.56
C TYR A 160 1.25 3.65 -31.47
N CYS A 161 1.07 3.80 -32.78
CA CYS A 161 2.14 3.63 -33.76
C CYS A 161 1.91 4.61 -34.92
N GLU A 162 2.98 5.28 -35.36
CA GLU A 162 2.90 6.18 -36.51
C GLU A 162 2.35 5.41 -37.72
N GLN A 163 1.22 5.87 -38.26
CA GLN A 163 0.49 5.30 -39.41
C GLN A 163 -0.43 4.10 -39.14
N GLY A 164 -0.53 3.60 -37.91
CA GLY A 164 -1.58 2.63 -37.57
C GLY A 164 -2.93 3.33 -37.53
N LYS A 165 -3.98 2.78 -38.15
CA LYS A 165 -5.36 3.24 -37.94
C LYS A 165 -6.17 2.10 -37.34
N LYS A 166 -6.71 2.33 -36.15
CA LYS A 166 -7.53 1.36 -35.42
C LYS A 166 -8.80 2.04 -34.94
N GLU A 167 -9.78 1.23 -34.61
CA GLU A 167 -11.05 1.65 -34.05
C GLU A 167 -11.41 0.68 -32.93
N ASP A 168 -11.83 1.23 -31.80
CA ASP A 168 -12.39 0.49 -30.68
C ASP A 168 -13.73 1.12 -30.27
N ASP A 169 -14.36 0.62 -29.21
CA ASP A 169 -15.65 1.15 -28.72
C ASP A 169 -15.59 2.64 -28.30
N MET A 170 -14.38 3.20 -28.17
CA MET A 170 -14.15 4.62 -27.85
C MET A 170 -13.75 5.43 -29.10
N GLY A 171 -13.85 4.86 -30.29
CA GLY A 171 -13.62 5.51 -31.59
C GLY A 171 -12.25 5.22 -32.21
N SER A 172 -11.94 5.97 -33.28
CA SER A 172 -10.71 5.76 -34.04
C SER A 172 -9.48 6.33 -33.33
N PHE A 173 -8.34 5.66 -33.47
CA PHE A 173 -7.04 6.12 -32.94
C PHE A 173 -5.88 5.67 -33.83
N ASP A 174 -4.76 6.40 -33.73
CA ASP A 174 -3.55 6.08 -34.47
C ASP A 174 -2.73 5.00 -33.73
N GLY A 175 -2.97 3.72 -34.01
CA GLY A 175 -2.37 2.65 -33.24
C GLY A 175 -2.33 1.26 -33.87
N CYS A 176 -1.71 0.33 -33.16
CA CYS A 176 -1.38 -1.01 -33.64
C CYS A 176 -2.17 -2.11 -32.90
N ASN A 177 -2.53 -1.91 -31.62
CA ASN A 177 -3.30 -2.89 -30.84
C ASN A 177 -4.06 -2.26 -29.67
N THR A 178 -5.08 -2.97 -29.17
CA THR A 178 -5.84 -2.63 -27.95
C THR A 178 -5.70 -3.78 -26.95
N ILE A 179 -5.33 -3.48 -25.72
CA ILE A 179 -5.24 -4.46 -24.62
C ILE A 179 -6.04 -3.89 -23.45
N THR A 180 -6.76 -4.75 -22.72
CA THR A 180 -7.51 -4.36 -21.52
C THR A 180 -6.89 -5.01 -20.28
N GLY A 181 -6.94 -4.29 -19.16
CA GLY A 181 -6.44 -4.76 -17.87
C GLY A 181 -7.25 -4.21 -16.69
N GLU A 182 -7.09 -4.83 -15.52
CA GLU A 182 -7.63 -4.32 -14.26
C GLU A 182 -6.48 -3.73 -13.42
N CYS A 183 -6.68 -2.54 -12.84
CA CYS A 183 -5.69 -1.93 -11.97
C CYS A 183 -6.36 -1.29 -10.75
N LYS A 184 -5.73 -1.36 -9.58
CA LYS A 184 -6.23 -0.60 -8.43
C LYS A 184 -6.00 0.89 -8.68
N ILE A 185 -6.93 1.75 -8.32
CA ILE A 185 -6.79 3.21 -8.50
C ILE A 185 -5.49 3.73 -7.87
N ASN A 186 -5.02 3.08 -6.81
CA ASN A 186 -3.90 3.57 -6.02
C ASN A 186 -2.53 3.22 -6.59
N SER A 187 -2.47 2.39 -7.64
CA SER A 187 -1.28 2.20 -8.48
C SER A 187 -1.24 3.15 -9.69
N LEU A 188 -2.26 3.99 -9.87
CA LEU A 188 -2.28 5.02 -10.93
C LEU A 188 -1.54 6.26 -10.45
N LYS A 189 -0.63 6.80 -11.27
CA LYS A 189 -0.02 8.11 -11.02
C LYS A 189 -0.54 9.13 -12.05
N TRP A 190 -0.76 10.36 -11.60
CA TRP A 190 -1.08 11.48 -12.48
C TRP A 190 0.13 11.83 -13.36
N ASN A 191 -0.15 12.24 -14.60
CA ASN A 191 0.81 12.97 -15.40
C ASN A 191 1.06 14.34 -14.73
N ARG A 192 2.26 14.55 -14.17
CA ARG A 192 2.75 15.90 -13.88
C ARG A 192 3.37 16.44 -15.18
N TYR A 193 2.55 17.05 -16.03
CA TYR A 193 3.04 17.99 -17.04
C TYR A 193 3.01 19.40 -16.48
#